data_AF-A0A254RZM1-F1
#
_entry.id   AF-A0A254RZM1-F1
#
_cell.length_a   1.000
_cell.length_b   1.000
_cell.length_c   1.000
_cell.angle_alpha   90.00
_cell.angle_beta   90.00
_cell.angle_gamma   90.00
#
_symmetry.space_group_name_H-M   'P 1'
#
loop_
_entity.id
_entity.type
_entity.pdbx_description
1 polymer ?
#
loop_
_entity_poly.entity_id
_entity_poly.type
_entity_poly.pdbx_seq_one_letter_code
_entity_poly.pdbx_strand_id
1 'polypeptide(L)'
;MVSIYMVQKGRSKTYTEMKTSFMNQRSIVNGSRMKVIDLNTNKFQILPYNGEALEAQKYTNFNPLDAGEWKSPVRVSENLYKIEGAEGALYYNSQKKRIEKLENDDAEKSVHTTFAYDSENNLKSMVVSVMVSGIETKVVTKILALRSSAKFPDKLFEF
;
A
#
# COMPACT_ATOMS: atom_id res chain seq x y z
N MET A 1 12.43 -12.20 -1.22
CA MET A 1 11.88 -11.20 -0.28
C MET A 1 11.98 -9.84 -0.94
N VAL A 2 10.92 -9.04 -0.89
CA VAL A 2 10.89 -7.68 -1.43
C VAL A 2 10.92 -6.73 -0.23
N SER A 3 11.88 -5.80 -0.20
CA SER A 3 11.97 -4.77 0.83
C SER A 3 11.75 -3.41 0.18
N ILE A 4 10.82 -2.64 0.73
CA ILE A 4 10.46 -1.32 0.21
C ILE A 4 10.54 -0.32 1.35
N TYR A 5 11.25 0.77 1.09
CA TYR A 5 11.26 1.96 1.93
C TYR A 5 10.57 3.07 1.16
N MET A 6 9.60 3.72 1.79
CA MET A 6 8.91 4.85 1.19
C MET A 6 8.78 5.98 2.21
N VAL A 7 9.08 7.19 1.77
CA VAL A 7 8.79 8.42 2.49
C VAL A 7 8.08 9.36 1.54
N GLN A 8 6.95 9.90 1.99
CA GLN A 8 6.20 10.90 1.24
C GLN A 8 6.08 12.16 2.08
N LYS A 9 6.36 13.32 1.47
CA LYS A 9 6.17 14.64 2.09
C LYS A 9 5.27 15.48 1.18
N GLY A 10 4.02 15.65 1.60
CA GLY A 10 3.01 16.31 0.77
C GLY A 10 2.72 15.54 -0.52
N ARG A 11 2.28 16.27 -1.55
CA ARG A 11 1.86 15.67 -2.84
C ARG A 11 2.97 15.53 -3.87
N SER A 12 4.09 16.23 -3.68
CA SER A 12 5.11 16.40 -4.73
C SER A 12 6.50 15.90 -4.36
N LYS A 13 6.69 15.34 -3.16
CA LYS A 13 7.98 14.81 -2.72
C LYS A 13 7.85 13.37 -2.26
N THR A 14 8.60 12.49 -2.92
CA THR A 14 8.60 11.06 -2.59
C THR A 14 10.02 10.53 -2.69
N TYR A 15 10.42 9.77 -1.67
CA TYR A 15 11.61 8.94 -1.69
C TYR A 15 11.13 7.49 -1.66
N THR A 16 11.62 6.68 -2.59
CA THR A 16 11.37 5.24 -2.61
C THR A 16 12.66 4.49 -2.84
N GLU A 17 12.86 3.42 -2.09
CA GLU A 17 13.94 2.45 -2.31
C GLU A 17 13.34 1.06 -2.32
N MET A 18 13.50 0.34 -3.42
CA MET A 18 13.00 -1.01 -3.60
C MET A 18 14.17 -1.97 -3.81
N LYS A 19 14.21 -3.02 -2.99
CA LYS A 19 15.20 -4.10 -3.06
C LYS A 19 14.49 -5.42 -3.30
N THR A 20 14.77 -6.01 -4.45
CA THR A 20 14.30 -7.33 -4.87
C THR A 20 15.47 -8.12 -5.47
N SER A 21 15.26 -9.38 -5.80
CA SER A 21 16.29 -10.21 -6.44
C SER A 21 16.68 -9.75 -7.86
N PHE A 22 15.82 -8.97 -8.52
CA PHE A 22 16.00 -8.54 -9.92
C PHE A 22 16.07 -7.02 -10.08
N MET A 23 15.78 -6.25 -9.03
CA MET A 23 15.75 -4.80 -9.06
C MET A 23 16.18 -4.23 -7.71
N ASN A 24 17.19 -3.35 -7.76
CA ASN A 24 17.69 -2.61 -6.62
C ASN A 24 17.75 -1.12 -7.03
N GLN A 25 16.68 -0.39 -6.76
CA GLN A 25 16.46 0.95 -7.30
C GLN A 25 16.06 1.92 -6.20
N ARG A 26 16.56 3.15 -6.31
CA ARG A 26 16.08 4.31 -5.56
C ARG A 26 15.46 5.33 -6.52
N SER A 27 14.31 5.85 -6.17
CA SER A 27 13.64 6.94 -6.90
C SER A 27 13.39 8.10 -5.95
N ILE A 28 13.72 9.31 -6.40
CA ILE A 28 13.50 10.56 -5.67
C ILE A 28 12.67 11.47 -6.56
N VAL A 29 11.44 11.75 -6.15
CA VAL A 29 10.52 12.70 -6.79
C VAL A 29 10.56 14.01 -6.02
N ASN A 30 10.70 15.12 -6.75
CA ASN A 30 10.60 16.46 -6.21
C ASN A 30 9.97 17.40 -7.26
N GLY A 31 8.69 17.69 -7.10
CA GLY A 31 7.91 18.45 -8.07
C GLY A 31 7.71 17.67 -9.38
N SER A 32 8.04 18.30 -10.50
CA SER A 32 7.89 17.74 -11.85
C SER A 32 9.10 16.94 -12.34
N ARG A 33 10.00 16.54 -11.43
CA ARG A 33 11.22 15.80 -11.76
C ARG A 33 11.37 14.57 -10.88
N MET A 34 11.96 13.54 -11.47
CA MET A 34 12.31 12.31 -10.77
C MET A 34 13.76 11.94 -11.08
N LYS A 35 14.55 11.68 -10.02
CA LYS A 35 15.86 11.05 -10.12
C LYS A 35 15.70 9.55 -9.87
N VAL A 36 16.14 8.72 -10.81
CA VAL A 36 16.17 7.27 -10.68
C VAL A 36 17.63 6.83 -10.60
N ILE A 37 17.96 6.02 -9.59
CA ILE A 37 19.30 5.54 -9.29
C ILE A 37 19.27 4.02 -9.24
N ASP A 38 20.09 3.37 -10.05
CA ASP A 38 20.43 1.95 -9.90
C ASP A 38 21.40 1.81 -8.74
N LEU A 39 20.99 1.09 -7.69
CA LEU A 39 21.79 0.94 -6.47
C LEU A 39 22.90 -0.09 -6.60
N ASN A 40 22.91 -0.91 -7.65
CA ASN A 40 24.00 -1.83 -7.94
C ASN A 40 25.17 -1.11 -8.62
N THR A 41 24.87 -0.15 -9.51
CA THR A 41 25.88 0.56 -10.31
C THR A 41 26.12 2.01 -9.89
N ASN A 42 25.26 2.56 -9.03
CA ASN A 42 25.17 4.00 -8.69
C ASN A 42 24.94 4.93 -9.89
N LYS A 43 24.64 4.39 -11.07
CA LYS A 43 24.26 5.20 -12.23
C LYS A 43 22.88 5.81 -11.98
N PHE A 44 22.71 7.04 -12.42
CA PHE A 44 21.43 7.74 -12.27
C PHE A 44 21.04 8.49 -13.52
N GLN A 45 19.73 8.74 -13.62
CA GLN A 45 19.14 9.63 -14.60
C GLN A 45 18.12 10.54 -13.91
N ILE A 46 17.93 11.74 -14.44
CA ILE A 46 16.88 12.65 -14.01
C ILE A 46 15.93 12.85 -15.18
N LEU A 47 14.66 12.54 -14.95
CA LEU A 47 13.62 12.55 -15.95
C LEU A 47 12.50 13.54 -15.56
N PRO A 48 11.75 14.08 -16.54
CA PRO A 48 10.46 14.67 -16.26
C PRO A 48 9.56 13.67 -15.53
N TYR A 49 8.74 14.16 -14.62
CA TYR A 49 7.77 13.37 -13.87
C TYR A 49 6.40 14.03 -13.97
N ASN A 50 5.42 13.25 -14.40
CA ASN A 50 4.05 13.68 -14.69
C ASN A 50 3.08 13.48 -13.51
N GLY A 51 3.57 12.98 -12.37
CA GLY A 51 2.71 12.69 -11.21
C GLY A 51 2.13 11.28 -11.19
N GLU A 52 2.47 10.41 -12.14
CA GLU A 52 2.04 9.01 -12.12
C GLU A 52 2.51 8.28 -10.87
N ALA A 53 1.64 7.46 -10.28
CA ALA A 53 1.98 6.70 -9.10
C ALA A 53 3.20 5.81 -9.36
N LEU A 54 4.20 5.87 -8.48
CA LEU A 54 5.37 5.01 -8.59
C LEU A 54 4.94 3.56 -8.29
N GLU A 55 5.50 2.58 -9.01
CA GLU A 55 5.19 1.16 -8.76
C GLU A 55 5.36 0.76 -7.28
N ALA A 56 6.36 1.32 -6.60
CA ALA A 56 6.58 1.11 -5.16
C ALA A 56 5.38 1.53 -4.29
N GLN A 57 4.60 2.55 -4.70
CA GLN A 57 3.41 3.01 -3.98
C GLN A 57 2.29 1.97 -3.97
N LYS A 58 2.22 1.07 -4.96
CA LYS A 58 1.25 -0.04 -4.96
C LYS A 58 1.40 -0.96 -3.76
N TYR A 59 2.58 -1.01 -3.16
CA TYR A 59 2.89 -1.89 -2.03
C TYR A 59 2.77 -1.21 -0.66
N THR A 60 2.66 0.12 -0.63
CA THR A 60 2.79 0.92 0.61
C THR A 60 1.63 1.89 0.82
N ASN A 61 0.97 2.35 -0.24
CA ASN A 61 -0.20 3.21 -0.16
C ASN A 61 -1.47 2.38 -0.35
N PHE A 62 -1.81 1.61 0.69
CA PHE A 62 -3.00 0.78 0.70
C PHE A 62 -4.14 1.53 1.38
N ASN A 63 -5.04 2.11 0.58
CA ASN A 63 -6.36 2.52 1.05
C ASN A 63 -7.41 1.92 0.11
N PRO A 64 -8.13 0.87 0.52
CA PRO A 64 -9.09 0.21 -0.35
C PRO A 64 -10.30 1.11 -0.65
N LEU A 65 -10.54 2.14 0.16
CA LEU A 65 -11.61 3.11 -0.09
C LEU A 65 -11.30 4.07 -1.25
N ASP A 66 -10.05 4.14 -1.70
CA ASP A 66 -9.68 4.96 -2.87
C ASP A 66 -10.06 4.27 -4.19
N ALA A 67 -10.47 2.99 -4.15
CA ALA A 67 -10.83 2.21 -5.32
C ALA A 67 -12.37 2.08 -5.44
N GLY A 68 -12.93 2.76 -6.44
CA GLY A 68 -14.31 2.56 -6.88
C GLY A 68 -15.40 3.16 -6.00
N GLU A 69 -16.65 2.88 -6.36
CA GLU A 69 -17.83 3.34 -5.63
C GLU A 69 -18.20 2.35 -4.52
N TRP A 70 -18.55 2.88 -3.35
CA TRP A 70 -18.93 2.12 -2.16
C TRP A 70 -20.37 2.46 -1.75
N LYS A 71 -21.15 1.43 -1.45
CA LYS A 71 -22.52 1.56 -0.94
C LYS A 71 -22.53 1.99 0.52
N SER A 72 -23.72 2.25 1.05
CA SER A 72 -23.91 2.52 2.47
C SER A 72 -23.54 1.32 3.35
N PRO A 73 -22.91 1.54 4.53
CA PRO A 73 -22.57 0.45 5.45
C PRO A 73 -23.80 -0.29 5.99
N VAL A 74 -23.72 -1.61 6.07
CA VAL A 74 -24.73 -2.49 6.68
C VAL A 74 -24.13 -3.15 7.91
N ARG A 75 -24.82 -3.06 9.05
CA ARG A 75 -24.35 -3.68 10.30
C ARG A 75 -24.39 -5.20 10.22
N VAL A 76 -23.28 -5.86 10.55
CA VAL A 76 -23.14 -7.32 10.61
C VAL A 76 -23.19 -7.82 12.05
N SER A 77 -22.53 -7.10 12.97
CA SER A 77 -22.53 -7.39 14.40
C SER A 77 -22.36 -6.11 15.21
N GLU A 78 -22.15 -6.21 16.53
CA GLU A 78 -22.18 -5.05 17.44
C GLU A 78 -21.33 -3.87 16.96
N ASN A 79 -20.10 -4.17 16.51
CA ASN A 79 -19.10 -3.18 16.09
C ASN A 79 -18.61 -3.40 14.65
N LEU A 80 -19.21 -4.33 13.89
CA LEU A 80 -18.74 -4.70 12.55
C LEU A 80 -19.77 -4.30 11.49
N TYR A 81 -19.31 -3.59 10.47
CA TYR A 81 -20.10 -3.17 9.32
C TYR A 81 -19.53 -3.76 8.04
N LYS A 82 -20.39 -4.21 7.15
CA LYS A 82 -20.07 -4.60 5.77
C LYS A 82 -20.39 -3.42 4.85
N ILE A 83 -19.45 -3.06 3.98
CA ILE A 83 -19.60 -2.02 2.97
C ILE A 83 -19.32 -2.67 1.62
N GLU A 84 -20.34 -2.82 0.79
CA GLU A 84 -20.17 -3.38 -0.56
C GLU A 84 -19.74 -2.29 -1.54
N GLY A 85 -18.85 -2.60 -2.47
CA GLY A 85 -18.41 -1.73 -3.53
C GLY A 85 -18.08 -2.50 -4.80
N ALA A 86 -17.62 -1.79 -5.83
CA ALA A 86 -17.26 -2.39 -7.12
C ALA A 86 -16.15 -3.44 -7.00
N GLU A 87 -15.21 -3.22 -6.08
CA GLU A 87 -14.04 -4.07 -5.85
C GLU A 87 -14.29 -5.16 -4.78
N GLY A 88 -15.53 -5.37 -4.33
CA GLY A 88 -15.91 -6.39 -3.35
C GLY A 88 -16.55 -5.82 -2.08
N ALA A 89 -16.42 -6.52 -0.97
CA ALA A 89 -16.96 -6.16 0.33
C ALA A 89 -15.86 -5.84 1.35
N LEU A 90 -15.98 -4.69 2.00
CA LEU A 90 -15.11 -4.24 3.07
C LEU A 90 -15.79 -4.45 4.43
N TYR A 91 -15.03 -4.94 5.41
CA TYR A 91 -15.50 -5.11 6.78
C TYR A 91 -14.81 -4.14 7.71
N TYR A 92 -15.58 -3.21 8.28
CA TYR A 92 -15.08 -2.13 9.12
C TYR A 92 -15.51 -2.31 10.58
N ASN A 93 -14.54 -2.24 11.50
CA ASN A 93 -14.77 -2.23 12.93
C ASN A 93 -14.92 -0.78 13.43
N SER A 94 -16.13 -0.39 13.84
CA SER A 94 -16.44 0.98 14.28
C SER A 94 -15.80 1.34 15.62
N GLN A 95 -15.66 0.38 16.53
CA GLN A 95 -15.05 0.59 17.84
C GLN A 95 -13.55 0.84 17.71
N LYS A 96 -12.86 0.03 16.90
CA LYS A 96 -11.42 0.13 16.66
C LYS A 96 -11.05 1.09 15.52
N LYS A 97 -12.04 1.63 14.82
CA LYS A 97 -11.92 2.55 13.69
C LYS A 97 -10.99 2.05 12.58
N ARG A 98 -11.14 0.79 12.18
CA ARG A 98 -10.22 0.14 11.22
C ARG A 98 -10.91 -0.91 10.35
N ILE A 99 -10.25 -1.31 9.27
CA ILE A 99 -10.69 -2.36 8.36
C ILE A 99 -10.19 -3.72 8.90
N GLU A 100 -11.05 -4.71 9.04
CA GLU A 100 -10.64 -6.04 9.50
C GLU A 100 -10.33 -6.97 8.31
N LYS A 101 -11.11 -6.88 7.23
CA LYS A 101 -10.91 -7.68 6.00
C LYS A 101 -11.57 -7.07 4.75
N LEU A 102 -11.14 -7.54 3.59
CA LEU A 102 -11.79 -7.37 2.29
C LEU A 102 -12.09 -8.74 1.68
N GLU A 103 -13.21 -8.86 1.00
CA GLU A 103 -13.63 -10.06 0.27
C GLU A 103 -14.06 -9.65 -1.14
N ASN A 104 -13.47 -10.26 -2.15
CA ASN A 104 -13.91 -10.16 -3.52
C ASN A 104 -14.04 -11.59 -4.05
N ASP A 105 -15.26 -12.04 -4.26
CA ASP A 105 -15.56 -13.39 -4.73
C ASP A 105 -16.33 -13.29 -6.04
N ASP A 106 -15.81 -13.90 -7.09
CA ASP A 106 -16.49 -14.15 -8.35
C ASP A 106 -16.52 -15.66 -8.66
N ALA A 107 -17.09 -16.04 -9.81
CA ALA A 107 -17.27 -17.45 -10.16
C ALA A 107 -15.95 -18.21 -10.40
N GLU A 108 -14.86 -17.52 -10.72
CA GLU A 108 -13.57 -18.10 -11.11
C GLU A 108 -12.49 -17.86 -10.06
N LYS A 109 -12.64 -16.80 -9.26
CA LYS A 109 -11.61 -16.25 -8.39
C LYS A 109 -12.20 -15.71 -7.09
N SER A 110 -11.54 -16.06 -6.00
CA SER A 110 -11.75 -15.45 -4.67
C SER A 110 -10.49 -14.74 -4.22
N VAL A 111 -10.61 -13.48 -3.81
CA VAL A 111 -9.54 -12.66 -3.24
C VAL A 111 -9.95 -12.18 -1.86
N HIS A 112 -9.28 -12.70 -0.84
CA HIS A 112 -9.52 -12.32 0.55
C HIS A 112 -8.30 -11.60 1.09
N THR A 113 -8.50 -10.38 1.58
CA THR A 113 -7.44 -9.61 2.26
C THR A 113 -7.74 -9.51 3.74
N THR A 114 -6.79 -9.87 4.58
CA THR A 114 -6.89 -9.74 6.05
C THR A 114 -5.85 -8.79 6.58
N PHE A 115 -6.24 -7.98 7.56
CA PHE A 115 -5.37 -6.99 8.19
C PHE A 115 -5.08 -7.39 9.63
N ALA A 116 -3.81 -7.34 10.00
CA ALA A 116 -3.39 -7.49 11.38
C ALA A 116 -2.82 -6.17 11.90
N TYR A 117 -3.14 -5.86 13.14
CA TYR A 117 -2.77 -4.63 13.82
C TYR A 117 -1.97 -4.95 15.08
N ASP A 118 -1.12 -4.02 15.52
CA ASP A 118 -0.45 -4.10 16.82
C ASP A 118 -1.36 -3.63 17.97
N SER A 119 -0.81 -3.61 19.19
CA SER A 119 -1.51 -3.17 20.41
C SER A 119 -1.85 -1.68 20.41
N GLU A 120 -1.16 -0.87 19.62
CA GLU A 120 -1.39 0.56 19.44
C GLU A 120 -2.36 0.85 18.28
N ASN A 121 -2.95 -0.20 17.70
CA ASN A 121 -3.88 -0.13 16.58
C ASN A 121 -3.23 0.32 15.25
N ASN A 122 -1.90 0.22 15.11
CA ASN A 122 -1.22 0.46 13.84
C ASN A 122 -1.24 -0.79 12.97
N LEU A 123 -1.32 -0.62 11.64
CA LEU A 123 -1.29 -1.74 10.71
C LEU A 123 0.09 -2.42 10.77
N LYS A 124 0.10 -3.72 11.04
CA LYS A 124 1.30 -4.55 11.22
C LYS A 124 1.55 -5.47 10.04
N SER A 125 0.50 -6.06 9.49
CA SER A 125 0.61 -6.89 8.29
C SER A 125 -0.69 -6.95 7.51
N MET A 126 -0.55 -7.25 6.22
CA MET A 126 -1.65 -7.54 5.31
C MET A 126 -1.38 -8.88 4.65
N VAL A 127 -2.38 -9.76 4.61
CA VAL A 127 -2.31 -11.04 3.90
C VAL A 127 -3.39 -11.05 2.84
N VAL A 128 -2.97 -11.11 1.58
CA VAL A 128 -3.86 -11.30 0.43
C VAL A 128 -3.81 -12.77 0.04
N SER A 129 -4.94 -13.45 0.14
CA SER A 129 -5.11 -14.81 -0.37
C SER A 129 -5.92 -14.76 -1.66
N VAL A 130 -5.40 -15.37 -2.72
CA VAL A 130 -6.04 -15.48 -4.02
C VAL A 130 -6.27 -16.96 -4.29
N MET A 131 -7.53 -17.36 -4.43
CA MET A 131 -7.92 -18.72 -4.79
C MET A 131 -8.47 -18.74 -6.21
N VAL A 132 -7.87 -19.56 -7.07
CA VAL A 132 -8.29 -19.77 -8.46
C VAL A 132 -8.23 -21.26 -8.75
N SER A 133 -9.33 -21.85 -9.22
CA SER A 133 -9.42 -23.28 -9.56
C SER A 133 -8.91 -24.21 -8.45
N GLY A 134 -9.19 -23.88 -7.19
CA GLY A 134 -8.77 -24.65 -6.01
C GLY A 134 -7.30 -24.47 -5.59
N ILE A 135 -6.52 -23.65 -6.31
CA ILE A 135 -5.14 -23.32 -5.95
C ILE A 135 -5.12 -21.99 -5.19
N GLU A 136 -4.54 -21.99 -3.99
CA GLU A 136 -4.38 -20.80 -3.16
C GLU A 136 -2.97 -20.21 -3.29
N THR A 137 -2.89 -18.92 -3.63
CA THR A 137 -1.67 -18.12 -3.61
C THR A 137 -1.79 -17.05 -2.53
N LYS A 138 -0.78 -16.96 -1.66
CA LYS A 138 -0.74 -15.98 -0.56
C LYS A 138 0.38 -14.96 -0.76
N VAL A 139 0.04 -13.69 -0.64
CA VAL A 139 0.98 -12.57 -0.56
C VAL A 139 0.92 -11.99 0.84
N VAL A 140 2.06 -11.94 1.52
CA VAL A 140 2.17 -11.40 2.88
C VAL A 140 3.02 -10.13 2.85
N THR A 141 2.40 -9.02 3.21
CA THR A 141 3.07 -7.73 3.42
C THR A 141 3.25 -7.50 4.91
N LYS A 142 4.50 -7.30 5.35
CA LYS A 142 4.83 -6.94 6.74
C LYS A 142 5.26 -5.48 6.80
N ILE A 143 4.66 -4.72 7.71
CA ILE A 143 5.01 -3.33 7.95
C ILE A 143 6.01 -3.30 9.10
N LEU A 144 7.26 -2.96 8.78
CA LEU A 144 8.34 -2.94 9.77
C LEU A 144 8.33 -1.65 10.59
N ALA A 145 7.97 -0.52 9.96
CA ALA A 145 7.82 0.76 10.61
C ALA A 145 6.87 1.64 9.80
N LEU A 146 5.93 2.29 10.48
CA LEU A 146 5.09 3.34 9.93
C LEU A 146 5.20 4.54 10.88
N ARG A 147 5.67 5.68 10.38
CA ARG A 147 5.85 6.89 11.19
C ARG A 147 5.45 8.11 10.39
N SER A 148 4.78 9.05 11.04
CA SER A 148 4.54 10.38 10.51
C SER A 148 5.36 11.39 11.31
N SER A 149 5.81 12.46 10.64
CA SER A 149 6.48 13.57 11.29
C SER A 149 6.16 14.86 10.57
N ALA A 150 5.65 15.85 11.30
CA ALA A 150 5.44 17.20 10.78
C ALA A 150 6.77 17.92 10.47
N LYS A 151 7.89 17.46 11.05
CA LYS A 151 9.22 18.10 10.96
C LYS A 151 10.20 17.30 10.10
N PHE A 152 9.70 16.59 9.09
CA PHE A 152 10.57 15.76 8.25
C PHE A 152 11.45 16.63 7.33
N PRO A 153 12.79 16.46 7.34
CA PRO A 153 13.72 17.30 6.58
C PRO A 153 13.58 17.08 5.07
N ASP A 154 13.90 18.10 4.28
CA ASP A 154 13.82 18.02 2.82
C ASP A 154 14.99 17.28 2.16
N LYS A 155 16.09 17.05 2.88
CA LYS A 155 17.35 16.47 2.38
C LYS A 155 17.18 15.13 1.64
N LEU A 156 16.17 14.34 2.00
CA LEU A 156 15.89 13.06 1.32
C LEU A 156 15.26 13.21 -0.07
N PHE A 157 14.83 14.41 -0.45
CA PHE A 157 14.18 14.71 -1.72
C PHE A 157 15.04 15.57 -2.66
N GLU A 158 16.30 15.82 -2.30
CA GLU A 158 17.26 16.56 -3.10
C GLU A 158 17.95 15.66 -4.14
N PHE A 159 18.41 16.24 -5.25
CA PHE A 159 19.08 15.53 -6.36
C PHE A 159 20.60 15.59 -6.25
#